data_AF-H0FUE4-F1
#
_entry.id   AF-H0FUE4-F1
#
_cell.length_a   1.000
_cell.length_b   1.000
_cell.length_c   1.000
_cell.angle_alpha   90.00
_cell.angle_beta   90.00
_cell.angle_gamma   90.00
#
_symmetry.space_group_name_H-M   'P 1'
#
loop_
_entity.id
_entity.type
_entity.pdbx_description
1 polymer ?
#
loop_
_entity_poly.entity_id
_entity_poly.type
_entity_poly.pdbx_seq_one_letter_code
_entity_poly.pdbx_strand_id
1 'polypeptide(L)'
;MRADGARSPKGATQTPGSPGGSVTFCVYLKTAVEKPANADVAIVGPRFQGGFLGAGSSVGLRKSDTELKVMFDDAIAAAKADGTIKRLSEKWFGFDLTPQ
;
A
#
# COMPACT_ATOMS: atom_id res chain seq x y z
N MET A 1 -43.87 -2.55 14.80
CA MET A 1 -42.88 -3.61 15.12
C MET A 1 -42.03 -3.82 13.88
N ARG A 2 -40.77 -3.38 13.97
CA ARG A 2 -39.59 -3.60 13.08
C ARG A 2 -39.64 -3.10 11.62
N ALA A 3 -38.79 -2.11 11.37
CA ALA A 3 -38.22 -1.74 10.09
C ALA A 3 -37.40 -2.90 9.52
N ASP A 4 -37.49 -3.15 8.22
CA ASP A 4 -36.60 -4.06 7.51
C ASP A 4 -35.64 -3.26 6.63
N GLY A 5 -34.35 -3.52 6.84
CA GLY A 5 -33.25 -2.66 6.48
C GLY A 5 -32.87 -2.78 5.01
N ALA A 6 -32.61 -1.62 4.42
CA ALA A 6 -31.89 -1.47 3.16
C ALA A 6 -30.56 -2.23 3.23
N ARG A 7 -30.52 -3.41 2.60
CA ARG A 7 -29.25 -4.09 2.28
C ARG A 7 -28.60 -3.33 1.13
N SER A 8 -27.71 -2.41 1.47
CA SER A 8 -26.82 -1.74 0.52
C SER A 8 -26.10 -2.79 -0.35
N PRO A 9 -26.12 -2.68 -1.70
CA PRO A 9 -25.34 -3.57 -2.53
C PRO A 9 -23.85 -3.26 -2.36
N LYS A 10 -23.17 -4.08 -1.56
CA LYS A 10 -21.71 -4.24 -1.60
C LYS A 10 -21.35 -4.87 -2.94
N GLY A 11 -21.01 -4.01 -3.89
CA GLY A 11 -20.59 -4.42 -5.22
C GLY A 11 -20.54 -3.21 -6.13
N ALA A 12 -19.67 -2.25 -5.84
CA ALA A 12 -19.26 -1.27 -6.83
C ALA A 12 -18.47 -2.02 -7.91
N THR A 13 -19.20 -2.64 -8.84
CA THR A 13 -18.66 -3.05 -10.13
C THR A 13 -18.15 -1.79 -10.79
N GLN A 14 -16.83 -1.67 -10.88
CA GLN A 14 -16.20 -0.63 -11.67
C GLN A 14 -16.59 -0.90 -13.12
N THR A 15 -17.55 -0.14 -13.63
CA THR A 15 -18.01 -0.26 -15.02
C THR A 15 -16.81 0.03 -15.94
N PRO A 16 -16.45 -0.87 -16.87
CA PRO A 16 -15.40 -0.59 -17.85
C PRO A 16 -15.73 0.71 -18.60
N GLY A 17 -14.80 1.67 -18.62
CA GLY A 17 -14.92 2.91 -19.40
C GLY A 17 -15.53 4.14 -18.69
N SER A 18 -15.80 4.12 -17.38
CA SER A 18 -16.12 5.38 -16.67
C SER A 18 -14.84 6.21 -16.47
N PRO A 19 -14.77 7.50 -16.90
CA PRO A 19 -13.55 8.31 -16.92
C PRO A 19 -13.09 8.81 -15.52
N GLY A 20 -13.36 8.06 -14.46
CA GLY A 20 -12.99 8.40 -13.09
C GLY A 20 -11.53 8.08 -12.79
N GLY A 21 -10.75 9.08 -12.37
CA GLY A 21 -9.42 8.89 -11.80
C GLY A 21 -9.48 8.48 -10.32
N SER A 22 -8.52 7.67 -9.88
CA SER A 22 -8.34 7.28 -8.48
C SER A 22 -6.93 7.61 -8.01
N VAL A 23 -6.79 8.16 -6.80
CA VAL A 23 -5.49 8.41 -6.16
C VAL A 23 -5.28 7.33 -5.09
N THR A 24 -4.21 6.56 -5.22
CA THR A 24 -3.88 5.50 -4.27
C THR A 24 -2.37 5.25 -4.21
N PHE A 25 -1.95 4.32 -3.35
CA PHE A 25 -0.53 3.99 -3.15
C PHE A 25 0.15 3.47 -4.44
N CYS A 26 1.32 4.01 -4.77
CA CYS A 26 1.97 3.77 -6.07
C CYS A 26 2.42 2.31 -6.27
N VAL A 27 2.89 1.63 -5.21
CA VAL A 27 3.30 0.21 -5.30
C VAL A 27 2.10 -0.66 -5.68
N TYR A 28 0.93 -0.35 -5.12
CA TYR A 28 -0.30 -1.03 -5.48
C TYR A 28 -0.65 -0.77 -6.95
N LEU A 29 -0.62 0.49 -7.41
CA LEU A 29 -0.92 0.83 -8.80
C LEU A 29 -0.02 0.10 -9.80
N LYS A 30 1.29 0.00 -9.54
CA LYS A 30 2.22 -0.74 -10.41
C LYS A 30 1.75 -2.19 -10.61
N THR A 31 1.49 -2.91 -9.52
CA THR A 31 1.04 -4.30 -9.60
C THR A 31 -0.39 -4.44 -10.14
N ALA A 32 -1.22 -3.40 -10.00
CA ALA A 32 -2.58 -3.40 -10.51
C ALA A 32 -2.62 -3.25 -12.03
N VAL A 33 -1.88 -2.30 -12.63
CA VAL A 33 -1.87 -2.08 -14.08
C VAL A 33 -1.20 -3.22 -14.85
N GLU A 34 -0.35 -4.02 -14.19
CA GLU A 34 0.26 -5.22 -14.78
C GLU A 34 -0.75 -6.38 -14.96
N LYS A 35 -1.93 -6.33 -14.32
CA LYS A 35 -2.94 -7.40 -14.44
C LYS A 35 -3.71 -7.27 -15.75
N PRO A 36 -3.99 -8.39 -16.47
CA PRO A 36 -4.74 -8.37 -17.72
C PRO A 36 -6.12 -7.71 -17.61
N ALA A 37 -6.76 -7.79 -16.44
CA ALA A 37 -8.05 -7.18 -16.17
C ALA A 37 -8.04 -5.64 -16.17
N ASN A 38 -6.85 -5.01 -16.14
CA ASN A 38 -6.66 -3.57 -16.06
C ASN A 38 -5.89 -3.03 -17.28
N ALA A 39 -5.98 -3.70 -18.44
CA ALA A 39 -5.20 -3.36 -19.64
C ALA A 39 -5.47 -1.95 -20.20
N ASP A 40 -6.60 -1.34 -19.84
CA ASP A 40 -7.03 0.00 -20.21
C ASP A 40 -6.68 1.07 -19.16
N VAL A 41 -6.05 0.70 -18.05
CA VAL A 41 -5.71 1.60 -16.95
C VAL A 41 -4.26 2.07 -17.07
N ALA A 42 -4.04 3.38 -17.00
CA ALA A 42 -2.71 3.99 -16.97
C ALA A 42 -2.49 4.80 -15.69
N ILE A 43 -1.25 4.76 -15.17
CA ILE A 43 -0.81 5.66 -14.11
C ILE A 43 -0.47 7.00 -14.76
N VAL A 44 -1.15 8.07 -14.36
CA VAL A 44 -0.96 9.42 -14.91
C VAL A 44 -0.60 10.43 -13.80
N GLY A 45 0.16 11.45 -14.17
CA GLY A 45 0.57 12.52 -13.25
C GLY A 45 1.81 12.19 -12.40
N PRO A 46 2.27 13.16 -11.57
CA PRO A 46 3.44 12.99 -10.73
C PRO A 46 3.17 12.06 -9.54
N ARG A 47 4.22 11.40 -9.06
CA ARG A 47 4.17 10.65 -7.80
C ARG A 47 4.35 11.64 -6.65
N PHE A 48 3.37 11.69 -5.76
CA PHE A 48 3.44 12.48 -4.53
C PHE A 48 4.07 11.65 -3.41
N GLN A 49 5.01 12.25 -2.68
CA GLN A 49 5.66 11.64 -1.52
C GLN A 49 5.96 12.74 -0.48
N GLY A 50 5.91 12.39 0.81
CA GLY A 50 6.18 13.34 1.89
C GLY A 50 4.96 14.19 2.30
N GLY A 51 5.22 15.18 3.16
CA GLY A 51 4.17 16.04 3.72
C GLY A 51 3.11 15.22 4.46
N PHE A 52 1.84 15.47 4.14
CA PHE A 52 0.70 14.73 4.71
C PHE A 52 0.74 13.22 4.43
N LEU A 53 1.38 12.78 3.34
CA LEU A 53 1.46 11.36 2.95
C LEU A 53 2.53 10.57 3.73
N GLY A 54 3.38 11.26 4.50
CA GLY A 54 4.50 10.64 5.21
C GLY A 54 5.64 10.18 4.30
N ALA A 55 6.65 9.57 4.90
CA ALA A 55 7.89 9.16 4.24
C ALA A 55 7.96 7.65 3.93
N GLY A 56 6.83 6.94 3.97
CA GLY A 56 6.78 5.50 3.69
C GLY A 56 5.80 4.76 4.59
N SER A 57 6.05 3.46 4.76
CA SER A 57 5.27 2.58 5.65
C SER A 57 6.03 2.33 6.95
N SER A 58 5.30 2.28 8.07
CA SER A 58 5.86 2.09 9.41
C SER A 58 5.02 1.10 10.23
N VAL A 59 5.63 0.47 11.23
CA VAL A 59 4.91 -0.39 12.18
C VAL A 59 4.23 0.50 13.23
N GLY A 60 2.90 0.40 13.32
CA GLY A 60 2.11 1.12 14.32
C GLY A 60 2.12 0.39 15.66
N LEU A 61 2.65 1.04 16.70
CA LEU A 61 2.71 0.51 18.08
C LEU A 61 1.95 1.42 19.04
N ARG A 62 1.54 0.90 20.21
CA ARG A 62 0.99 1.76 21.26
C ARG A 62 2.10 2.67 21.78
N LYS A 63 1.73 3.90 22.16
CA LYS A 63 2.69 4.89 22.68
C LYS A 63 3.40 4.44 23.96
N SER A 64 2.78 3.55 24.74
CA SER A 64 3.33 2.98 25.97
C SER A 64 4.42 1.94 25.74
N ASP A 65 4.48 1.33 24.54
CA ASP A 65 5.25 0.12 24.30
C ASP A 65 6.66 0.47 23.80
N THR A 66 7.42 1.18 24.64
CA THR A 66 8.75 1.71 24.29
C THR A 66 9.78 0.60 24.05
N GLU A 67 9.74 -0.47 24.83
CA GLU A 67 10.63 -1.63 24.66
C GLU A 67 10.34 -2.36 23.35
N LEU A 68 9.06 -2.59 23.04
CA LEU A 68 8.64 -3.24 21.79
C LEU A 68 9.04 -2.39 20.58
N LYS A 69 8.97 -1.06 20.70
CA LYS A 69 9.49 -0.15 19.67
C LYS A 69 10.98 -0.39 19.41
N VAL A 70 11.81 -0.45 20.46
CA VAL A 70 13.26 -0.68 20.30
C VAL A 70 13.52 -2.02 19.61
N MET A 71 12.82 -3.09 20.02
CA MET A 71 12.97 -4.40 19.40
C MET A 71 12.63 -4.40 17.90
N PHE A 72 11.55 -3.70 17.50
CA PHE A 72 11.20 -3.57 16.09
C PHE A 72 12.20 -2.72 15.31
N ASP A 73 12.66 -1.60 15.89
CA ASP A 73 13.65 -0.74 15.26
C ASP A 73 14.96 -1.51 14.99
N ASP A 74 15.44 -2.27 15.97
CA ASP A 74 16.64 -3.10 15.86
C ASP A 74 16.46 -4.22 14.82
N ALA A 75 15.32 -4.91 14.84
CA ALA A 75 15.02 -5.96 13.86
C ALA A 75 14.92 -5.43 12.43
N ILE A 76 14.33 -4.24 12.23
CA ILE A 76 14.24 -3.60 10.92
C ILE A 76 15.64 -3.15 10.46
N ALA A 77 16.47 -2.62 11.35
CA ALA A 77 17.85 -2.26 11.03
C ALA A 77 18.67 -3.49 10.61
N ALA A 78 18.54 -4.61 11.34
CA ALA A 78 19.17 -5.88 10.98
C ALA A 78 18.66 -6.41 9.62
N ALA A 79 17.34 -6.37 9.38
CA ALA A 79 16.74 -6.83 8.13
C ALA A 79 17.06 -5.94 6.91
N LYS A 80 17.41 -4.66 7.15
CA LYS A 80 17.98 -3.77 6.14
C LYS A 80 19.42 -4.15 5.85
N ALA A 81 20.23 -4.38 6.89
CA ALA A 81 21.64 -4.70 6.76
C ALA A 81 21.91 -6.08 6.13
N ASP A 82 21.08 -7.08 6.43
CA ASP A 82 21.22 -8.44 5.91
C ASP A 82 20.61 -8.63 4.50
N GLY A 83 19.95 -7.59 3.95
CA GLY A 83 19.30 -7.61 2.65
C GLY A 83 17.95 -8.34 2.59
N THR A 84 17.39 -8.76 3.73
CA THR A 84 16.09 -9.41 3.82
C THR A 84 14.98 -8.52 3.26
N ILE A 85 14.99 -7.22 3.57
CA ILE A 85 14.00 -6.27 3.05
C ILE A 85 14.06 -6.20 1.53
N LYS A 86 15.25 -6.07 0.94
CA LYS A 86 15.45 -6.05 -0.52
C LYS A 86 14.92 -7.33 -1.17
N ARG A 87 15.33 -8.49 -0.66
CA ARG A 87 14.90 -9.81 -1.18
C ARG A 87 13.37 -9.97 -1.16
N LEU A 88 12.73 -9.56 -0.07
CA LEU A 88 11.27 -9.61 0.03
C LEU A 88 10.60 -8.60 -0.91
N SER A 89 11.16 -7.40 -1.04
CA SER A 89 10.62 -6.35 -1.90
C SER A 89 10.66 -6.75 -3.38
N GLU A 90 11.78 -7.31 -3.83
CA GLU A 90 11.93 -7.86 -5.19
C GLU A 90 10.96 -9.02 -5.44
N LYS A 91 10.79 -9.92 -4.46
CA LYS A 91 9.87 -11.06 -4.59
C LYS A 91 8.41 -10.63 -4.77
N TRP A 92 7.94 -9.65 -4.00
CA TRP A 92 6.52 -9.30 -3.94
C TRP A 92 6.14 -8.15 -4.89
N PHE A 93 7.05 -7.24 -5.15
CA PHE A 93 6.77 -6.01 -5.91
C PHE A 93 7.61 -5.88 -7.19
N GLY A 94 8.70 -6.65 -7.30
CA GLY A 94 9.59 -6.66 -8.47
C GLY A 94 10.60 -5.52 -8.50
N PHE A 95 10.79 -4.80 -7.39
CA PHE A 95 11.79 -3.73 -7.24
C PHE A 95 12.13 -3.53 -5.75
N ASP A 96 13.25 -2.85 -5.50
CA ASP A 96 13.73 -2.61 -4.14
C ASP A 96 12.95 -1.46 -3.47
N LEU A 97 12.37 -1.75 -2.31
CA LEU A 97 11.66 -0.79 -1.45
C LEU A 97 12.44 -0.51 -0.15
N THR A 98 13.70 -0.95 -0.06
CA THR A 98 14.53 -0.74 1.12
C THR A 98 14.59 0.77 1.42
N PRO A 99 14.13 1.21 2.61
CA PRO A 99 14.20 2.62 2.99
C PRO A 99 15.64 3.11 2.93
N GLN A 100 15.90 4.23 2.23
CA GLN A 100 17.22 4.86 2.16
C GLN A 100 17.56 5.53 3.48
#